data_AF-A0A7X0VFW0-F1
#
_entry.id   AF-A0A7X0VFW0-F1
#
_cell.length_a   1.000
_cell.length_b   1.000
_cell.length_c   1.000
_cell.angle_alpha   90.00
_cell.angle_beta   90.00
_cell.angle_gamma   90.00
#
_symmetry.space_group_name_H-M   'P 1'
#
loop_
_entity.id
_entity.type
_entity.pdbx_description
1 polymer ?
#
loop_
_entity_poly.entity_id
_entity_poly.type
_entity_poly.pdbx_seq_one_letter_code
_entity_poly.pdbx_strand_id
1 'polypeptide(L)'
;MVWIHDAAELEPGDVAFFLGCEQLVSPERLALHANNLVVHASDLPRGKGWSPLTWQVLEGKDEIPVVLFEAAEKVDSGPIYGRRTMAFRGTELIDEMRRQLAAATFELCEEFLARYPDVLREGVTQQGEATFYSRRGPADSRLDPDRSIREQFRLMRVADNDRYPCYFELDGQTFLVKVEKGR
;
A
#
# COMPACT_ATOMS: atom_id res chain seq x y z
N MET A 1 -4.35 -12.62 -19.64
CA MET A 1 -3.95 -12.14 -18.31
C MET A 1 -3.43 -13.33 -17.53
N VAL A 2 -2.17 -13.30 -17.13
CA VAL A 2 -1.50 -14.35 -16.35
C VAL A 2 -1.28 -13.81 -14.94
N TRP A 3 -1.50 -14.64 -13.92
CA TRP A 3 -1.29 -14.27 -12.53
C TRP A 3 -0.06 -15.00 -12.00
N ILE A 4 0.84 -14.26 -11.39
CA ILE A 4 2.16 -14.73 -10.97
C ILE A 4 2.42 -14.25 -9.55
N HIS A 5 3.02 -15.11 -8.72
CA HIS A 5 3.29 -14.82 -7.31
C HIS A 5 4.78 -14.74 -6.96
N ASP A 6 5.65 -15.27 -7.82
CA ASP A 6 7.09 -15.11 -7.73
C ASP A 6 7.53 -14.20 -8.86
N ALA A 7 8.33 -13.17 -8.57
CA ALA A 7 8.89 -12.36 -9.62
C ALA A 7 9.48 -13.29 -10.67
N ALA A 8 10.36 -14.24 -10.32
CA ALA A 8 11.13 -15.14 -11.19
C ALA A 8 10.36 -15.80 -12.35
N GLU A 9 9.04 -15.96 -12.19
CA GLU A 9 8.13 -16.60 -13.14
C GLU A 9 7.53 -15.64 -14.19
N LEU A 10 7.77 -14.31 -14.12
CA LEU A 10 7.32 -13.36 -15.17
C LEU A 10 7.64 -13.87 -16.58
N GLU A 11 6.62 -13.86 -17.41
CA GLU A 11 6.68 -14.16 -18.84
C GLU A 11 6.74 -12.85 -19.64
N PRO A 12 7.27 -12.84 -20.89
CA PRO A 12 7.24 -11.66 -21.75
C PRO A 12 5.82 -11.18 -22.06
N GLY A 13 5.61 -9.86 -22.11
CA GLY A 13 4.33 -9.26 -22.47
C GLY A 13 4.43 -7.75 -22.72
N ASP A 14 3.31 -7.09 -23.01
CA ASP A 14 3.33 -5.63 -23.22
C ASP A 14 3.36 -4.87 -21.89
N VAL A 15 2.49 -5.26 -20.95
CA VAL A 15 2.27 -4.57 -19.68
C VAL A 15 2.26 -5.57 -18.52
N ALA A 16 3.02 -5.29 -17.47
CA ALA A 16 2.98 -5.98 -16.19
C ALA A 16 2.44 -5.04 -15.10
N PHE A 17 1.54 -5.55 -14.24
CA PHE A 17 1.09 -4.86 -13.03
C PHE A 17 1.67 -5.54 -11.79
N PHE A 18 2.35 -4.77 -10.95
CA PHE A 18 2.92 -5.19 -9.67
C PHE A 18 2.00 -4.74 -8.54
N LEU A 19 1.08 -5.62 -8.13
CA LEU A 19 0.03 -5.31 -7.16
C LEU A 19 0.38 -5.93 -5.79
N GLY A 20 0.92 -5.12 -4.89
CA GLY A 20 1.38 -5.60 -3.57
C GLY A 20 2.62 -6.51 -3.65
N CYS A 21 3.45 -6.33 -4.67
CA CYS A 21 4.70 -7.07 -4.82
C CYS A 21 5.72 -6.61 -3.75
N GLU A 22 6.14 -7.53 -2.89
CA GLU A 22 7.18 -7.27 -1.88
C GLU A 22 8.60 -7.54 -2.41
N GLN A 23 8.72 -8.09 -3.62
CA GLN A 23 9.99 -8.50 -4.22
C GLN A 23 10.57 -7.37 -5.08
N LEU A 24 11.88 -7.15 -4.96
CA LEU A 24 12.61 -6.35 -5.94
C LEU A 24 12.75 -7.15 -7.23
N VAL A 25 12.24 -6.58 -8.32
CA VAL A 25 12.31 -7.20 -9.65
C VAL A 25 13.53 -6.64 -10.35
N SER A 26 14.40 -7.54 -10.83
CA SER A 26 15.65 -7.11 -11.46
C SER A 26 15.40 -6.42 -12.80
N PRO A 27 16.31 -5.53 -13.26
CA PRO A 27 16.17 -4.84 -14.54
C PRO A 27 15.97 -5.78 -15.73
N GLU A 28 16.64 -6.94 -15.74
CA GLU A 28 16.52 -7.94 -16.82
C GLU A 28 15.10 -8.49 -16.91
N ARG A 29 14.41 -8.58 -15.77
CA ARG A 29 13.05 -9.11 -15.69
C ARG A 29 12.00 -8.05 -15.97
N LEU A 30 12.23 -6.81 -15.55
CA LEU A 30 11.40 -5.67 -15.95
C LEU A 30 11.46 -5.48 -17.48
N ALA A 31 12.61 -5.74 -18.11
CA ALA A 31 12.78 -5.66 -19.56
C ALA A 31 11.96 -6.69 -20.37
N LEU A 32 11.31 -7.66 -19.70
CA LEU A 32 10.35 -8.57 -20.34
C LEU A 32 9.05 -7.88 -20.76
N HIS A 33 8.81 -6.66 -20.25
CA HIS A 33 7.62 -5.87 -20.54
C HIS A 33 7.98 -4.48 -21.06
N ALA A 34 7.12 -3.93 -21.93
CA ALA A 34 7.26 -2.54 -22.36
C ALA A 34 6.92 -1.57 -21.23
N ASN A 35 5.97 -1.93 -20.36
CA ASN A 35 5.57 -1.15 -19.19
C ASN A 35 5.38 -2.03 -17.96
N ASN A 36 5.87 -1.56 -16.82
CA ASN A 36 5.96 -2.23 -15.54
C ASN A 36 5.30 -1.35 -14.47
N LEU A 37 4.01 -1.52 -14.25
CA LEU A 37 3.19 -0.56 -13.50
C LEU A 37 3.01 -1.00 -12.06
N VAL A 38 3.14 -0.07 -11.13
CA VAL A 38 3.01 -0.32 -9.70
C VAL A 38 1.90 0.56 -9.15
N VAL A 39 1.03 -0.01 -8.32
CA VAL A 39 0.04 0.75 -7.55
C VAL A 39 0.54 0.96 -6.13
N HIS A 40 0.58 2.22 -5.69
CA HIS A 40 1.12 2.60 -4.39
C HIS A 40 0.20 3.57 -3.67
N ALA A 41 -0.11 3.28 -2.40
CA ALA A 41 -1.11 4.02 -1.63
C ALA A 41 -0.54 5.25 -0.89
N SER A 42 0.19 6.12 -1.59
CA SER A 42 0.63 7.43 -1.07
C SER A 42 0.78 8.50 -2.16
N ASP A 43 1.03 9.74 -1.74
CA ASP A 43 1.22 10.89 -2.62
C ASP A 43 2.69 11.01 -3.06
N LEU A 44 3.12 10.08 -3.91
CA LEU A 44 4.51 10.04 -4.37
C LEU A 44 4.97 11.41 -4.91
N PRO A 45 6.13 11.92 -4.48
CA PRO A 45 7.24 11.20 -3.84
C PRO A 45 7.17 11.06 -2.30
N ARG A 46 6.11 11.54 -1.64
CA ARG A 46 5.95 11.38 -0.19
C ARG A 46 5.36 10.01 0.13
N GLY A 47 5.90 9.34 1.14
CA GLY A 47 5.41 8.05 1.62
C GLY A 47 5.81 6.88 0.72
N LYS A 48 7.04 6.87 0.21
CA LYS A 48 7.64 5.70 -0.47
C LYS A 48 7.86 4.54 0.51
N GLY A 49 8.13 3.35 -0.02
CA GLY A 49 8.50 2.20 0.78
C GLY A 49 7.30 1.42 1.28
N TRP A 50 7.29 1.05 2.55
CA TRP A 50 6.42 -0.03 3.02
C TRP A 50 5.10 0.45 3.63
N SER A 51 4.03 -0.33 3.42
CA SER A 51 2.73 -0.17 4.11
C SER A 51 2.19 1.27 4.15
N PRO A 52 2.23 2.04 3.05
CA PRO A 52 1.89 3.46 3.07
C PRO A 52 0.45 3.76 3.50
N LEU A 53 -0.50 2.87 3.20
CA LEU A 53 -1.88 2.93 3.70
C LEU A 53 -1.90 2.94 5.24
N THR A 54 -1.25 1.96 5.86
CA THR A 54 -1.23 1.79 7.30
C THR A 54 -0.55 2.96 8.00
N TRP A 55 0.62 3.39 7.53
CA TRP A 55 1.33 4.51 8.14
C TRP A 55 0.54 5.81 8.09
N GLN A 56 -0.11 6.11 6.96
CA GLN A 56 -0.91 7.32 6.83
C GLN A 56 -2.14 7.32 7.74
N VAL A 57 -2.77 6.15 7.94
CA VAL A 57 -3.81 6.01 8.96
C VAL A 57 -3.27 6.28 10.36
N LEU A 58 -2.07 5.77 10.69
CA LEU A 58 -1.42 6.01 11.99
C LEU A 58 -1.02 7.48 12.20
N GLU A 59 -0.66 8.19 11.13
CA GLU A 59 -0.44 9.65 11.11
C GLU A 59 -1.73 10.45 11.29
N GLY A 60 -2.88 9.78 11.30
CA GLY A 60 -4.18 10.40 11.48
C GLY A 60 -4.81 10.95 10.20
N LYS A 61 -4.34 10.51 9.03
CA LYS A 61 -4.97 10.86 7.75
C LYS A 61 -6.21 10.00 7.52
N ASP A 62 -7.26 10.67 7.11
CA ASP A 62 -8.52 10.05 6.70
C ASP A 62 -8.68 10.04 5.17
N GLU A 63 -7.89 10.84 4.45
CA GLU A 63 -7.77 10.80 2.99
C GLU A 63 -6.41 10.24 2.60
N ILE A 64 -6.41 9.18 1.80
CA ILE A 64 -5.19 8.47 1.39
C ILE A 64 -5.14 8.41 -0.13
N PRO A 65 -4.18 9.11 -0.77
CA PRO A 65 -3.98 9.03 -2.20
C PRO A 65 -3.42 7.66 -2.59
N VAL A 66 -3.80 7.22 -3.78
CA VAL A 66 -3.33 5.99 -4.43
C VAL A 66 -2.90 6.37 -5.84
N VAL A 67 -1.69 5.99 -6.23
CA VAL A 67 -1.12 6.32 -7.54
C VAL A 67 -0.76 5.05 -8.30
N LEU A 68 -0.95 5.10 -9.62
CA LEU A 68 -0.37 4.15 -10.56
C LEU A 68 0.83 4.82 -11.21
N PHE A 69 2.00 4.19 -11.14
CA PHE A 69 3.23 4.75 -11.66
C PHE A 69 4.08 3.68 -12.37
N GLU A 70 4.99 4.11 -13.24
CA GLU A 70 5.96 3.25 -13.92
C GLU A 70 7.09 2.84 -12.97
N ALA A 71 7.44 1.57 -12.91
CA ALA A 71 8.59 1.10 -12.16
C ALA A 71 9.86 1.75 -12.72
N ALA A 72 10.76 2.15 -11.82
CA ALA A 72 12.02 2.79 -12.16
C ALA A 72 13.14 2.22 -11.28
N GLU A 73 14.39 2.55 -11.61
CA GLU A 73 15.57 2.05 -10.90
C GLU A 73 15.52 2.33 -9.40
N LYS A 74 15.05 3.52 -9.01
CA LYS A 74 14.82 3.86 -7.59
C LYS A 74 13.40 3.47 -7.20
N VAL A 75 13.26 2.92 -6.00
CA VAL A 75 11.98 2.55 -5.40
C VAL A 75 10.99 3.72 -5.48
N ASP A 76 9.79 3.41 -5.97
CA ASP A 76 8.64 4.30 -6.04
C ASP A 76 8.93 5.65 -6.71
N SER A 77 9.73 5.69 -7.78
CA SER A 77 10.26 6.95 -8.33
C SER A 77 9.88 7.30 -9.76
N GLY A 78 9.24 6.39 -10.49
CA GLY A 78 8.89 6.64 -11.89
C GLY A 78 7.69 7.58 -12.07
N PRO A 79 7.39 7.96 -13.32
CA PRO A 79 6.28 8.83 -13.67
C PRO A 79 4.94 8.23 -13.24
N ILE A 80 4.03 9.09 -12.77
CA ILE A 80 2.68 8.73 -12.35
C ILE A 80 1.73 8.86 -13.55
N TYR A 81 0.94 7.81 -13.82
CA TYR A 81 -0.06 7.78 -14.88
C TYR A 81 -1.49 8.03 -14.39
N GLY A 82 -1.75 7.80 -13.10
CA GLY A 82 -3.08 7.98 -12.52
C GLY A 82 -3.01 8.18 -11.02
N ARG A 83 -4.01 8.89 -10.48
CA ARG A 83 -4.18 9.11 -9.04
C ARG A 83 -5.65 8.95 -8.66
N ARG A 84 -5.90 8.39 -7.49
CA ARG A 84 -7.19 8.32 -6.79
C ARG A 84 -6.98 8.73 -5.33
N THR A 85 -8.06 9.02 -4.64
CA THR A 85 -8.05 9.28 -3.19
C THR A 85 -9.11 8.41 -2.53
N MET A 86 -8.69 7.60 -1.57
CA MET A 86 -9.60 6.89 -0.67
C MET A 86 -9.96 7.78 0.50
N ALA A 87 -11.21 7.73 0.96
CA ALA A 87 -11.69 8.49 2.11
C ALA A 87 -12.23 7.53 3.18
N PHE A 88 -11.74 7.70 4.40
CA PHE A 88 -12.09 6.90 5.57
C PHE A 88 -12.81 7.76 6.61
N ARG A 89 -13.75 7.14 7.33
CA ARG A 89 -14.50 7.77 8.43
C ARG A 89 -13.81 7.59 9.79
N GLY A 90 -12.66 6.92 9.81
CA GLY A 90 -11.88 6.65 11.01
C GLY A 90 -12.33 5.41 11.79
N THR A 91 -13.27 4.62 11.23
CA THR A 91 -13.80 3.42 11.90
C THR A 91 -13.62 2.14 11.10
N GLU A 92 -13.13 2.26 9.87
CA GLU A 92 -12.81 1.13 9.00
C GLU A 92 -11.68 0.32 9.61
N LEU A 93 -11.87 -1.00 9.65
CA LEU A 93 -10.83 -1.98 9.96
C LEU A 93 -10.00 -2.31 8.72
N ILE A 94 -8.83 -2.94 8.91
CA ILE A 94 -7.84 -3.14 7.85
C ILE A 94 -8.40 -3.82 6.59
N ASP A 95 -9.33 -4.77 6.73
CA ASP A 95 -9.92 -5.43 5.57
C ASP A 95 -10.91 -4.55 4.80
N GLU A 96 -11.62 -3.64 5.49
CA GLU A 96 -12.43 -2.61 4.83
C GLU A 96 -11.54 -1.64 4.04
N MET A 97 -10.42 -1.23 4.63
CA MET A 97 -9.45 -0.35 3.98
C MET A 97 -8.78 -1.04 2.78
N ARG A 98 -8.40 -2.31 2.91
CA ARG A 98 -7.86 -3.13 1.81
C ARG A 98 -8.85 -3.32 0.68
N ARG A 99 -10.14 -3.48 0.97
CA ARG A 99 -11.19 -3.54 -0.08
C ARG A 99 -11.29 -2.23 -0.86
N GLN A 100 -11.24 -1.08 -0.18
CA GLN A 100 -11.20 0.21 -0.87
C GLN A 100 -9.93 0.37 -1.72
N LEU A 101 -8.78 -0.05 -1.19
CA LEU A 101 -7.52 -0.02 -1.94
C LEU A 101 -7.56 -0.92 -3.17
N ALA A 102 -8.14 -2.12 -3.05
CA ALA A 102 -8.33 -3.02 -4.18
C ALA A 102 -9.23 -2.39 -5.26
N ALA A 103 -10.34 -1.75 -4.87
CA ALA A 103 -11.21 -1.05 -5.82
C ALA A 103 -10.45 0.07 -6.57
N ALA A 104 -9.76 0.95 -5.84
CA ALA A 104 -8.96 2.02 -6.44
C ALA A 104 -7.83 1.47 -7.34
N THR A 105 -7.25 0.33 -6.97
CA THR A 105 -6.24 -0.37 -7.78
C THR A 105 -6.83 -0.82 -9.11
N PHE A 106 -7.99 -1.49 -9.09
CA PHE A 106 -8.65 -1.94 -10.31
C PHE A 106 -9.03 -0.77 -11.23
N GLU A 107 -9.63 0.29 -10.68
CA GLU A 107 -9.98 1.49 -11.44
C GLU A 107 -8.77 2.11 -12.14
N LEU A 108 -7.65 2.26 -11.42
CA LEU A 108 -6.42 2.81 -11.99
C LEU A 108 -5.85 1.93 -13.11
N CYS A 109 -5.84 0.61 -12.92
CA CYS A 109 -5.35 -0.33 -13.93
C CYS A 109 -6.24 -0.33 -15.18
N GLU A 110 -7.57 -0.34 -15.01
CA GLU A 110 -8.53 -0.30 -16.12
C GLU A 110 -8.41 1.00 -16.93
N GLU A 111 -8.27 2.14 -16.25
CA GLU A 111 -8.10 3.43 -16.90
C GLU A 111 -6.80 3.54 -17.69
N PHE A 112 -5.71 2.99 -17.15
CA PHE A 112 -4.46 2.91 -17.88
C PHE A 112 -4.61 2.09 -19.16
N LEU A 113 -5.18 0.87 -19.04
CA LEU A 113 -5.35 -0.04 -20.18
C LEU A 113 -6.30 0.54 -21.23
N ALA A 114 -7.40 1.18 -20.83
CA ALA A 114 -8.36 1.79 -21.73
C ALA A 114 -7.76 2.93 -22.58
N ARG A 115 -6.66 3.52 -22.12
CA ARG A 115 -5.99 4.66 -22.76
C ARG A 115 -4.61 4.29 -23.32
N TYR A 116 -4.23 3.02 -23.26
CA TYR A 116 -2.94 2.55 -23.74
C TYR A 116 -2.89 2.49 -25.28
N PRO A 117 -1.81 2.97 -25.93
CA PRO A 117 -0.57 3.50 -25.37
C PRO A 117 -0.53 5.02 -25.18
N ASP A 118 -1.60 5.76 -25.47
CA ASP A 118 -1.60 7.23 -25.43
C ASP A 118 -1.33 7.81 -24.04
N VAL A 119 -1.81 7.13 -22.98
CA VAL A 119 -1.55 7.48 -21.57
C VAL A 119 -0.06 7.60 -21.23
N LEU A 120 0.81 6.91 -21.97
CA LEU A 120 2.26 6.98 -21.75
C LEU A 120 2.83 8.39 -21.96
N ARG A 121 2.19 9.20 -22.82
CA ARG A 121 2.59 10.59 -23.06
C ARG A 121 2.15 11.55 -21.95
N GLU A 122 1.31 11.08 -21.04
CA GLU A 122 0.71 11.88 -19.96
C GLU A 122 1.34 11.62 -18.60
N GLY A 123 2.34 10.73 -18.53
CA GLY A 123 3.06 10.42 -17.30
C GLY A 123 3.65 11.68 -16.66
N VAL A 124 3.30 11.93 -15.40
CA VAL A 124 3.77 13.09 -14.65
C VAL A 124 4.99 12.70 -13.81
N THR A 125 6.13 13.36 -14.03
CA THR A 125 7.32 13.20 -13.19
C THR A 125 7.02 13.65 -11.76
N GLN A 126 7.40 12.83 -10.78
CA GLN A 126 7.27 13.16 -9.37
C GLN A 126 8.10 14.41 -9.01
N GLN A 127 7.53 15.32 -8.22
CA GLN A 127 8.19 16.56 -7.77
C GLN A 127 8.05 16.73 -6.26
N GLY A 128 9.02 17.40 -5.64
CA GLY A 128 9.04 17.69 -4.21
C GLY A 128 9.93 16.74 -3.39
N GLU A 129 9.83 16.85 -2.08
CA GLU A 129 10.64 16.10 -1.13
C GLU A 129 10.16 14.64 -0.99
N ALA A 130 11.09 13.70 -1.09
CA ALA A 130 10.80 12.28 -0.88
C ALA A 130 10.85 11.92 0.60
N THR A 131 9.86 11.15 1.05
CA THR A 131 9.84 10.55 2.40
C THR A 131 9.63 9.05 2.30
N PHE A 132 10.09 8.30 3.30
CA PHE A 132 10.10 6.84 3.28
C PHE A 132 9.48 6.28 4.54
N TYR A 133 8.59 5.31 4.36
CA TYR A 133 8.04 4.49 5.43
C TYR A 133 8.86 3.22 5.61
N SER A 134 9.21 2.93 6.87
CA SER A 134 9.85 1.67 7.25
C SER A 134 8.87 0.50 7.18
N ARG A 135 9.41 -0.71 7.00
CA ARG A 135 8.64 -1.93 7.14
C ARG A 135 8.17 -2.06 8.58
N ARG A 136 6.87 -2.26 8.79
CA ARG A 136 6.32 -2.56 10.12
C ARG A 136 6.72 -3.98 10.55
N GLY A 137 7.08 -4.13 11.82
CA GLY A 137 7.27 -5.40 12.50
C GLY A 137 6.28 -5.58 13.66
N PRO A 138 6.38 -6.68 14.41
CA PRO A 138 5.48 -6.95 15.53
C PRO A 138 5.43 -5.81 16.55
N ALA A 139 6.58 -5.20 16.89
CA ALA A 139 6.65 -4.09 17.84
C ALA A 139 5.79 -2.88 17.45
N ASP A 140 5.54 -2.66 16.15
CA ASP A 140 4.68 -1.58 15.67
C ASP A 140 3.19 -1.83 15.94
N SER A 141 2.81 -3.00 16.46
CA SER A 141 1.44 -3.35 16.89
C SER A 141 1.27 -3.38 18.41
N ARG A 142 2.29 -2.95 19.18
CA ARG A 142 2.23 -2.89 20.65
C ARG A 142 1.30 -1.79 21.13
N LEU A 143 0.37 -2.16 22.01
CA LEU A 143 -0.50 -1.26 22.76
C LEU A 143 0.09 -0.97 24.14
N ASP A 144 -0.24 0.19 24.65
CA ASP A 144 -0.02 0.61 26.03
C ASP A 144 -1.29 0.34 26.85
N PRO A 145 -1.25 -0.54 27.88
CA PRO A 145 -2.44 -0.86 28.67
C PRO A 145 -2.98 0.31 29.50
N ASP A 146 -2.18 1.35 29.74
CA ASP A 146 -2.56 2.51 30.54
C ASP A 146 -3.19 3.63 29.70
N ARG A 147 -3.16 3.52 28.37
CA ARG A 147 -3.77 4.49 27.43
C ARG A 147 -5.17 4.08 27.02
N SER A 148 -6.02 5.07 26.78
CA SER A 148 -7.41 4.81 26.40
C SER A 148 -7.53 4.11 25.04
N ILE A 149 -8.61 3.36 24.85
CA ILE A 149 -8.96 2.75 23.56
C ILE A 149 -8.98 3.81 22.46
N ARG A 150 -9.57 4.99 22.73
CA ARG A 150 -9.70 6.08 21.76
C ARG A 150 -8.35 6.54 21.21
N GLU A 151 -7.36 6.70 22.07
CA GLU A 151 -6.03 7.18 21.67
C GLU A 151 -5.29 6.18 20.79
N GLN A 152 -5.57 4.89 20.97
CA GLN A 152 -4.88 3.80 20.27
C GLN A 152 -5.74 3.16 19.19
N PHE A 153 -6.97 3.63 18.97
CA PHE A 153 -7.91 2.99 18.06
C PHE A 153 -7.41 2.97 16.61
N ARG A 154 -6.62 3.97 16.20
CA ARG A 154 -5.96 3.95 14.88
C ARG A 154 -4.99 2.79 14.74
N LEU A 155 -4.24 2.47 15.80
CA LEU A 155 -3.34 1.33 15.81
C LEU A 155 -4.13 0.01 15.78
N MET A 156 -5.20 -0.06 16.57
CA MET A 156 -6.07 -1.22 16.61
C MET A 156 -6.74 -1.50 15.25
N ARG A 157 -7.24 -0.47 14.55
CA ARG A 157 -7.99 -0.65 13.31
C ARG A 157 -7.14 -0.99 12.09
N VAL A 158 -5.82 -0.72 12.12
CA VAL A 158 -4.89 -1.13 11.05
C VAL A 158 -4.25 -2.49 11.28
N ALA A 159 -4.43 -3.06 12.47
CA ALA A 159 -3.94 -4.41 12.78
C ALA A 159 -4.80 -5.46 12.09
N ASP A 160 -4.14 -6.53 11.65
CA ASP A 160 -4.77 -7.74 11.14
C ASP A 160 -4.82 -8.74 12.29
N ASN A 161 -6.03 -9.13 12.71
CA ASN A 161 -6.26 -9.94 13.91
C ASN A 161 -5.59 -11.33 13.86
N ASP A 162 -5.24 -11.81 12.67
CA ASP A 162 -4.69 -13.16 12.49
C ASP A 162 -3.21 -13.12 12.15
N ARG A 163 -2.79 -12.17 11.31
CA ARG A 163 -1.41 -12.09 10.83
C ARG A 163 -0.49 -11.28 11.74
N TYR A 164 -0.99 -10.18 12.29
CA TYR A 164 -0.20 -9.24 13.11
C TYR A 164 -1.09 -8.52 14.13
N PRO A 165 -1.72 -9.25 15.06
CA PRO A 165 -2.64 -8.66 16.03
C PRO A 165 -1.96 -7.63 16.91
N CYS A 166 -2.76 -6.70 17.43
CA CYS A 166 -2.30 -5.86 18.53
C CYS A 166 -2.00 -6.71 19.78
N TYR A 167 -1.06 -6.27 20.59
CA TYR A 167 -0.74 -6.92 21.85
C TYR A 167 -0.30 -5.91 22.90
N PHE A 168 -0.40 -6.26 24.17
CA PHE A 168 0.22 -5.50 25.27
C PHE A 168 0.88 -6.45 26.27
N GLU A 169 1.72 -5.88 27.13
CA GLU A 169 2.36 -6.59 28.24
C GLU A 169 1.80 -6.07 29.55
N LEU A 170 1.43 -6.96 30.46
CA LEU A 170 0.95 -6.63 31.80
C LEU A 170 1.51 -7.65 32.80
N ASP A 171 2.17 -7.17 33.85
CA ASP A 171 2.80 -7.99 34.91
C ASP A 171 3.66 -9.14 34.37
N GLY A 172 4.42 -8.87 33.31
CA GLY A 172 5.32 -9.83 32.68
C GLY A 172 4.65 -10.88 31.78
N GLN A 173 3.35 -10.71 31.48
CA GLN A 173 2.61 -11.57 30.56
C GLN A 173 2.17 -10.79 29.30
N THR A 174 2.12 -11.46 28.16
CA THR A 174 1.67 -10.87 26.88
C THR A 174 0.23 -11.28 26.57
N PHE A 175 -0.60 -10.29 26.21
CA PHE A 175 -1.99 -10.49 25.82
C PHE A 175 -2.22 -9.97 24.41
N LEU A 176 -3.01 -10.69 23.62
CA LEU A 176 -3.45 -10.27 22.29
C LEU A 176 -4.77 -9.51 22.37
N VAL A 177 -4.89 -8.45 21.57
CA VAL A 177 -6.12 -7.67 21.41
C VAL A 177 -6.56 -7.79 19.96
N LYS A 178 -7.73 -8.37 19.77
CA LYS A 178 -8.42 -8.45 18.48
C LYS A 178 -9.56 -7.44 18.45
N VAL A 179 -9.69 -6.72 17.34
CA VAL A 179 -10.79 -5.76 17.14
C VAL A 179 -11.65 -6.21 15.98
N GLU A 180 -12.94 -6.35 16.25
CA GLU A 180 -13.95 -6.77 15.28
C GLU A 180 -15.12 -5.78 15.30
N LYS A 181 -15.81 -5.64 14.17
CA LYS A 181 -17.04 -4.86 14.13
C LYS A 181 -18.14 -5.60 14.90
N GLY A 182 -18.78 -4.90 15.83
CA GLY A 182 -20.01 -5.37 16.45
C GLY A 182 -21.14 -5.52 15.42
N ARG A 183 -22.11 -6.39 15.72
CA ARG A 183 -23.33 -6.58 14.94
C ARG A 183 -24.31 -5.43 15.14
#